data_AF-A0A0G4LVM0-F1
#
_entry.id   AF-A0A0G4LVM0-F1
#
_cell.length_a   1.000
_cell.length_b   1.000
_cell.length_c   1.000
_cell.angle_alpha   90.00
_cell.angle_beta   90.00
_cell.angle_gamma   90.00
#
_symmetry.space_group_name_H-M   'P 1'
#
loop_
_entity.id
_entity.type
_entity.pdbx_description
1 polymer ?
#
loop_
_entity_poly.entity_id
_entity_poly.type
_entity_poly.pdbx_seq_one_letter_code
_entity_poly.pdbx_strand_id
1 'polypeptide(L)'
;SPAPTHRRGSIISPAISIRDAPRLNFPYFMARRRSYCNLLTTNRANRTTRGRSFSNMPSNMTVSAAGRKSLKRESSKADRAFLWDNGVKIERKAGKCLLWVLKACPHRTIQGRRAGFSIDDCGNEPLAVEGIRSYPSQSLMRQMKVGDRVLVLHAVSDSPSIAGIVTISREKSPEYSACDKDSPYYDIRQGNCYARNVDIDKLDFISIHVTLERKFNSPVRLGRIRSAEHEHIFDSMQVLKQPQMVVSTIGQDAWDAILAIDAAQSLMDAKEPTL
;
A
#
# COMPACT_ATOMS: atom_id res chain seq x y z
N SER A 1 57.80 4.96 -39.93
CA SER A 1 57.49 5.50 -41.26
C SER A 1 56.79 4.45 -42.12
N PRO A 2 55.81 4.78 -42.97
CA PRO A 2 54.81 5.85 -42.90
C PRO A 2 53.35 5.34 -43.08
N ALA A 3 52.40 6.28 -43.01
CA ALA A 3 50.94 6.14 -43.13
C ALA A 3 50.43 5.72 -44.53
N PRO A 4 49.09 5.61 -44.71
CA PRO A 4 48.46 6.67 -45.50
C PRO A 4 47.09 7.17 -45.00
N THR A 5 46.77 8.35 -45.52
CA THR A 5 45.69 9.29 -45.23
C THR A 5 44.47 9.17 -46.16
N HIS A 6 43.29 9.44 -45.60
CA HIS A 6 42.06 10.07 -46.14
C HIS A 6 41.70 10.01 -47.64
N ARG A 7 40.42 9.67 -47.92
CA ARG A 7 39.52 10.44 -48.81
C ARG A 7 38.07 10.45 -48.32
N ARG A 8 37.45 11.63 -48.40
CA ARG A 8 36.03 11.94 -48.11
C ARG A 8 35.15 11.60 -49.32
N GLY A 9 33.89 11.24 -49.07
CA GLY A 9 32.81 11.18 -50.06
C GLY A 9 31.45 11.37 -49.39
N SER A 10 30.82 12.50 -49.68
CA SER A 10 29.49 12.96 -49.25
C SER A 10 28.35 12.12 -49.84
N ILE A 11 27.30 11.82 -49.06
CA ILE A 11 25.99 11.40 -49.60
C ILE A 11 24.87 12.16 -48.90
N ILE A 12 24.00 12.65 -49.77
CA ILE A 12 22.86 13.56 -49.64
C ILE A 12 21.63 12.79 -49.14
N SER A 13 20.86 13.41 -48.24
CA SER A 13 19.51 12.95 -47.86
C SER A 13 18.48 13.26 -48.96
N PRO A 14 17.43 12.44 -49.11
CA PRO A 14 16.15 12.96 -49.58
C PRO A 14 15.05 12.78 -48.51
N ALA A 15 14.29 13.85 -48.33
CA ALA A 15 13.01 13.87 -47.64
C ALA A 15 11.96 13.11 -48.45
N ILE A 16 11.09 12.34 -47.79
CA ILE A 16 9.88 11.78 -48.40
C ILE A 16 8.64 12.13 -47.56
N SER A 17 7.65 12.58 -48.32
CA SER A 17 6.38 13.22 -48.03
C SER A 17 5.37 12.34 -47.29
N ILE A 18 4.55 13.00 -46.47
CA ILE A 18 3.30 12.51 -45.89
C ILE A 18 2.25 12.45 -46.99
N ARG A 19 1.75 11.26 -47.32
CA ARG A 19 0.39 10.92 -47.78
C ARG A 19 0.34 9.40 -47.97
N ASP A 20 -0.84 8.84 -47.74
CA ASP A 20 -1.23 7.43 -47.96
C ASP A 20 -1.11 6.50 -46.74
N ALA A 21 -2.13 6.60 -45.89
CA ALA A 21 -2.49 5.59 -44.91
C ALA A 21 -3.41 4.52 -45.53
N PRO A 22 -3.21 3.22 -45.25
CA PRO A 22 -4.25 2.22 -45.44
C PRO A 22 -5.01 1.95 -44.14
N ARG A 23 -6.34 2.04 -44.23
CA ARG A 23 -7.32 1.61 -43.23
C ARG A 23 -7.33 0.07 -43.18
N LEU A 24 -7.07 -0.53 -42.02
CA LEU A 24 -7.32 -1.95 -41.79
C LEU A 24 -8.37 -2.14 -40.68
N ASN A 25 -9.48 -2.75 -41.11
CA ASN A 25 -10.63 -3.17 -40.33
C ASN A 25 -10.28 -4.33 -39.40
N PHE A 26 -10.69 -4.22 -38.14
CA PHE A 26 -10.75 -5.30 -37.15
C PHE A 26 -12.12 -6.01 -37.21
N PRO A 27 -12.19 -7.36 -37.21
CA PRO A 27 -13.34 -8.06 -36.68
C PRO A 27 -13.02 -8.77 -35.36
N TYR A 28 -13.82 -8.42 -34.35
CA TYR A 28 -14.45 -9.31 -33.36
C TYR A 28 -13.69 -10.58 -32.89
N PHE A 29 -13.28 -10.59 -31.61
CA PHE A 29 -13.41 -11.79 -30.78
C PHE A 29 -13.86 -11.40 -29.37
N MET A 30 -14.87 -12.13 -28.87
CA MET A 30 -15.65 -11.82 -27.68
C MET A 30 -14.82 -11.85 -26.39
N ALA A 31 -14.95 -10.77 -25.62
CA ALA A 31 -14.50 -10.67 -24.25
C ALA A 31 -15.48 -11.38 -23.28
N ARG A 32 -14.97 -12.34 -22.49
CA ARG A 32 -15.57 -12.66 -21.19
C ARG A 32 -15.05 -11.65 -20.17
N ARG A 33 -15.94 -10.73 -19.80
CA ARG A 33 -15.77 -9.70 -18.78
C ARG A 33 -15.70 -10.31 -17.38
N ARG A 34 -14.73 -9.89 -16.56
CA ARG A 34 -14.98 -9.49 -15.16
C ARG A 34 -14.02 -8.34 -14.83
N SER A 35 -14.58 -7.15 -14.97
CA SER A 35 -13.97 -5.86 -14.66
C SER A 35 -14.56 -5.38 -13.34
N TYR A 36 -13.72 -4.94 -12.41
CA TYR A 36 -14.13 -4.01 -11.37
C TYR A 36 -13.02 -2.98 -11.17
N CYS A 37 -13.14 -1.88 -11.92
CA CYS A 37 -12.54 -0.59 -11.62
C CYS A 37 -13.44 0.49 -12.21
N ASN A 38 -14.19 1.17 -11.33
CA ASN A 38 -14.42 2.62 -11.32
C ASN A 38 -15.72 2.93 -10.59
N LEU A 39 -15.66 3.85 -9.62
CA LEU A 39 -16.71 4.82 -9.33
C LEU A 39 -16.15 5.93 -8.43
N LEU A 40 -15.80 7.05 -9.07
CA LEU A 40 -15.84 8.38 -8.48
C LEU A 40 -16.67 9.25 -9.42
N THR A 41 -17.90 9.58 -9.01
CA THR A 41 -18.62 10.78 -9.44
C THR A 41 -19.67 11.17 -8.39
N THR A 42 -19.33 12.25 -7.67
CA THR A 42 -20.18 13.37 -7.21
C THR A 42 -21.69 13.15 -6.97
N ASN A 43 -22.08 13.31 -5.70
CA ASN A 43 -23.45 13.59 -5.25
C ASN A 43 -23.84 15.05 -5.54
N ARG A 44 -25.02 15.27 -6.15
CA ARG A 44 -25.76 16.53 -6.05
C ARG A 44 -27.27 16.32 -6.32
N ALA A 45 -28.09 17.03 -5.53
CA ALA A 45 -29.49 17.44 -5.76
C ALA A 45 -30.66 16.66 -5.09
N ASN A 46 -31.05 17.21 -3.93
CA ASN A 46 -32.37 17.49 -3.36
C ASN A 46 -33.70 17.14 -4.06
N ARG A 47 -34.64 16.74 -3.18
CA ARG A 47 -36.08 17.09 -3.03
C ARG A 47 -37.07 16.73 -4.15
N THR A 48 -38.09 15.96 -3.76
CA THR A 48 -39.52 16.28 -3.98
C THR A 48 -40.41 15.65 -2.91
N THR A 49 -41.57 16.28 -2.73
CA THR A 49 -42.55 16.20 -1.63
C THR A 49 -43.81 15.40 -1.99
N ARG A 50 -44.70 15.25 -1.00
CA ARG A 50 -46.12 14.79 -0.99
C ARG A 50 -46.28 13.32 -0.59
N GLY A 51 -47.12 12.91 0.37
CA GLY A 51 -48.14 13.55 1.19
C GLY A 51 -49.30 12.56 1.40
N ARG A 52 -49.78 12.38 2.64
CA ARG A 52 -51.22 12.22 3.01
C ARG A 52 -51.42 11.80 4.49
N SER A 53 -52.37 12.51 5.08
CA SER A 53 -53.16 12.41 6.32
C SER A 53 -53.81 11.02 6.54
N PHE A 54 -54.41 10.57 7.67
CA PHE A 54 -55.15 11.19 8.78
C PHE A 54 -55.32 10.16 9.95
N SER A 55 -55.57 10.67 11.16
CA SER A 55 -56.39 10.12 12.29
C SER A 55 -56.14 8.72 12.89
N ASN A 56 -55.66 8.68 14.15
CA ASN A 56 -56.42 8.24 15.33
C ASN A 56 -55.51 8.13 16.58
N MET A 57 -55.90 8.80 17.66
CA MET A 57 -55.41 8.61 19.03
C MET A 57 -56.57 8.08 19.87
N PRO A 58 -56.29 7.19 20.84
CA PRO A 58 -56.55 7.60 22.21
C PRO A 58 -55.42 7.24 23.20
N SER A 59 -55.14 8.24 24.04
CA SER A 59 -54.82 8.26 25.49
C SER A 59 -54.15 7.08 26.22
N ASN A 60 -53.17 7.49 27.03
CA ASN A 60 -52.63 6.88 28.25
C ASN A 60 -51.47 5.87 28.10
N MET A 61 -50.24 6.38 28.18
CA MET A 61 -49.21 6.01 29.17
C MET A 61 -47.94 6.82 28.88
N THR A 62 -47.59 7.72 29.80
CA THR A 62 -46.32 8.47 29.78
C THR A 62 -45.17 7.51 30.08
N VAL A 63 -44.59 6.92 29.04
CA VAL A 63 -43.22 6.38 29.09
C VAL A 63 -42.29 7.47 28.56
N SER A 64 -41.43 7.99 29.43
CA SER A 64 -40.35 8.91 29.06
C SER A 64 -39.43 8.23 28.04
N ALA A 65 -39.68 8.49 26.76
CA ALA A 65 -38.79 8.12 25.66
C ALA A 65 -37.63 9.12 25.63
N ALA A 66 -36.63 8.89 26.49
CA ALA A 66 -35.31 9.49 26.31
C ALA A 66 -34.77 9.03 24.94
N GLY A 67 -34.93 9.91 23.94
CA GLY A 67 -34.50 9.67 22.59
C GLY A 67 -33.04 9.27 22.58
N ARG A 68 -32.75 8.05 22.09
CA ARG A 68 -31.41 7.65 21.67
C ARG A 68 -31.02 8.50 20.47
N LYS A 69 -30.57 9.72 20.72
CA LYS A 69 -29.76 10.47 19.76
C LYS A 69 -28.49 9.65 19.59
N SER A 70 -28.38 8.97 18.46
CA SER A 70 -27.13 8.41 17.98
C SER A 70 -26.14 9.58 17.86
N LEU A 71 -25.33 9.76 18.89
CA LEU A 71 -24.22 10.69 18.91
C LEU A 71 -23.21 10.17 17.90
N LYS A 72 -23.34 10.63 16.66
CA LYS A 72 -22.30 10.48 15.64
C LYS A 72 -21.11 11.29 16.15
N ARG A 73 -20.23 10.64 16.91
CA ARG A 73 -19.03 11.23 17.48
C ARG A 73 -18.14 11.65 16.31
N GLU A 74 -18.15 12.94 15.98
CA GLU A 74 -17.24 13.50 15.00
C GLU A 74 -15.82 13.38 15.57
N SER A 75 -15.05 12.41 15.07
CA SER A 75 -13.68 12.24 15.49
C SER A 75 -12.89 13.50 15.13
N SER A 76 -12.27 14.10 16.14
CA SER A 76 -11.43 15.28 15.95
C SER A 76 -10.23 14.93 15.04
N LYS A 77 -9.59 15.94 14.46
CA LYS A 77 -8.37 15.72 13.65
C LYS A 77 -7.27 15.02 14.46
N ALA A 78 -7.24 15.25 15.78
CA ALA A 78 -6.36 14.55 16.71
C ALA A 78 -6.79 13.08 16.93
N ASP A 79 -8.09 12.78 16.99
CA ASP A 79 -8.60 11.40 17.14
C ASP A 79 -8.31 10.52 15.92
N ARG A 80 -8.21 11.12 14.73
CA ARG A 80 -7.83 10.43 13.49
C ARG A 80 -6.34 10.09 13.39
N ALA A 81 -5.50 10.72 14.20
CA ALA A 81 -4.06 10.52 14.19
C ALA A 81 -3.61 9.34 15.07
N PHE A 82 -4.52 8.68 15.78
CA PHE A 82 -4.16 7.52 16.60
C PHE A 82 -4.08 6.24 15.77
N LEU A 83 -3.17 5.34 16.16
CA LEU A 83 -3.20 3.95 15.75
C LEU A 83 -4.45 3.30 16.32
N TRP A 84 -5.32 2.81 15.46
CA TRP A 84 -6.48 2.02 15.87
C TRP A 84 -6.33 0.61 15.29
N ASP A 85 -6.29 -0.39 16.16
CA ASP A 85 -6.41 -1.79 15.77
C ASP A 85 -7.76 -2.33 16.24
N ASN A 86 -8.63 -2.69 15.31
CA ASN A 86 -9.99 -3.16 15.56
C ASN A 86 -10.81 -2.27 16.53
N GLY A 87 -10.59 -0.95 16.49
CA GLY A 87 -11.29 0.00 17.36
C GLY A 87 -10.65 0.18 18.74
N VAL A 88 -9.49 -0.44 19.00
CA VAL A 88 -8.65 -0.19 20.18
C VAL A 88 -7.53 0.77 19.82
N LYS A 89 -7.39 1.83 20.61
CA LYS A 89 -6.27 2.77 20.48
C LYS A 89 -4.97 2.06 20.87
N ILE A 90 -4.01 1.97 19.96
CA ILE A 90 -2.68 1.43 20.26
C ILE A 90 -1.84 2.55 20.84
N GLU A 91 -1.47 2.40 22.11
CA GLU A 91 -0.54 3.32 22.77
C GLU A 91 0.87 2.75 22.75
N ARG A 92 1.82 3.54 22.23
CA ARG A 92 3.24 3.20 22.30
C ARG A 92 3.70 3.33 23.75
N LYS A 93 3.91 2.20 24.41
CA LYS A 93 4.53 2.17 25.74
C LYS A 93 6.00 2.62 25.62
N ALA A 94 6.47 3.39 26.59
CA ALA A 94 7.85 3.86 26.63
C ALA A 94 8.83 2.69 26.49
N GLY A 95 9.81 2.81 25.58
CA GLY A 95 10.82 1.79 25.34
C GLY A 95 10.36 0.56 24.53
N LYS A 96 9.11 0.53 24.02
CA LYS A 96 8.66 -0.57 23.15
C LYS A 96 8.59 -0.15 21.68
N CYS A 97 9.15 -1.00 20.83
CA CYS A 97 8.96 -0.93 19.39
C CYS A 97 7.56 -1.42 19.01
N LEU A 98 6.98 -0.81 18.00
CA LEU A 98 5.74 -1.29 17.40
C LEU A 98 6.06 -2.26 16.27
N LEU A 99 5.08 -3.13 16.01
CA LEU A 99 5.14 -4.14 14.98
C LEU A 99 4.19 -3.75 13.84
N TRP A 100 4.69 -3.90 12.63
CA TRP A 100 3.99 -3.48 11.43
C TRP A 100 4.01 -4.58 10.37
N VAL A 101 3.11 -4.47 9.41
CA VAL A 101 3.13 -5.23 8.17
C VAL A 101 3.12 -4.26 7.01
N LEU A 102 4.03 -4.47 6.06
CA LEU A 102 4.14 -3.74 4.80
C LEU A 102 3.83 -4.69 3.64
N LYS A 103 2.76 -4.41 2.93
CA LYS A 103 2.38 -5.10 1.69
C LYS A 103 3.29 -4.63 0.55
N ALA A 104 3.90 -5.57 -0.12
CA ALA A 104 4.87 -5.38 -1.18
C ALA A 104 4.44 -6.19 -2.41
N CYS A 105 4.43 -5.58 -3.59
CA CYS A 105 4.09 -6.26 -4.84
C CYS A 105 5.34 -6.29 -5.74
N PRO A 106 6.22 -7.30 -5.63
CA PRO A 106 7.56 -7.25 -6.24
C PRO A 106 7.54 -7.12 -7.77
N HIS A 107 6.55 -7.72 -8.43
CA HIS A 107 6.40 -7.70 -9.89
C HIS A 107 5.55 -6.54 -10.42
N ARG A 108 5.21 -5.56 -9.57
CA ARG A 108 4.35 -4.44 -9.98
C ARG A 108 5.06 -3.56 -11.00
N THR A 109 4.36 -3.29 -12.10
CA THR A 109 4.81 -2.42 -13.18
C THR A 109 3.82 -1.27 -13.37
N ILE A 110 4.31 -0.05 -13.57
CA ILE A 110 3.52 1.14 -13.89
C ILE A 110 4.15 1.79 -15.12
N GLN A 111 3.35 2.05 -16.17
CA GLN A 111 3.82 2.67 -17.41
C GLN A 111 5.06 1.95 -18.01
N GLY A 112 5.11 0.62 -17.91
CA GLY A 112 6.21 -0.20 -18.42
C GLY A 112 7.49 -0.19 -17.57
N ARG A 113 7.51 0.50 -16.42
CA ARG A 113 8.65 0.54 -15.50
C ARG A 113 8.38 -0.29 -14.25
N ARG A 114 9.40 -0.98 -13.73
CA ARG A 114 9.33 -1.67 -12.44
C ARG A 114 9.06 -0.64 -11.35
N ALA A 115 8.02 -0.89 -10.57
CA ALA A 115 7.60 -0.03 -9.47
C ALA A 115 7.56 -0.82 -8.15
N GLY A 116 7.42 -2.14 -8.20
CA GLY A 116 7.32 -3.00 -7.03
C GLY A 116 8.52 -2.94 -6.07
N PHE A 117 8.22 -3.00 -4.78
CA PHE A 117 9.18 -3.29 -3.72
C PHE A 117 9.20 -4.81 -3.45
N SER A 118 10.39 -5.38 -3.28
CA SER A 118 10.67 -6.73 -2.79
C SER A 118 11.57 -6.66 -1.56
N ILE A 119 11.60 -7.72 -0.76
CA ILE A 119 12.58 -7.85 0.32
C ILE A 119 14.01 -7.99 -0.25
N ASP A 120 14.12 -8.52 -1.47
CA ASP A 120 15.39 -8.69 -2.18
C ASP A 120 15.99 -7.36 -2.65
N ASP A 121 15.19 -6.28 -2.67
CA ASP A 121 15.70 -4.95 -2.98
C ASP A 121 16.48 -4.37 -1.80
N CYS A 122 16.28 -4.89 -0.58
CA CYS A 122 17.00 -4.43 0.60
C CYS A 122 18.45 -4.93 0.59
N GLY A 123 19.40 -4.01 0.43
CA GLY A 123 20.83 -4.26 0.60
C GLY A 123 21.33 -3.91 2.00
N ASN A 124 22.60 -3.53 2.08
CA ASN A 124 23.25 -3.10 3.33
C ASN A 124 22.88 -1.66 3.73
N GLU A 125 22.44 -0.84 2.78
CA GLU A 125 22.06 0.54 3.03
C GLU A 125 20.54 0.69 3.27
N PRO A 126 20.12 1.72 4.03
CA PRO A 126 18.71 2.07 4.16
C PRO A 126 18.04 2.28 2.80
N LEU A 127 16.97 1.54 2.53
CA LEU A 127 16.17 1.66 1.33
C LEU A 127 14.90 2.47 1.62
N ALA A 128 14.65 3.49 0.80
CA ALA A 128 13.41 4.26 0.86
C ALA A 128 12.25 3.42 0.29
N VAL A 129 11.19 3.24 1.08
CA VAL A 129 9.94 2.64 0.61
C VAL A 129 9.08 3.75 0.03
N GLU A 130 8.84 3.67 -1.29
CA GLU A 130 8.12 4.68 -2.06
C GLU A 130 6.84 4.12 -2.71
N GLY A 131 6.05 5.00 -3.32
CA GLY A 131 4.89 4.62 -4.13
C GLY A 131 3.63 4.29 -3.34
N ILE A 132 3.61 4.54 -2.03
CA ILE A 132 2.44 4.31 -1.17
C ILE A 132 1.48 5.49 -1.33
N ARG A 133 0.45 5.32 -2.16
CA ARG A 133 -0.54 6.37 -2.48
C ARG A 133 -1.81 6.31 -1.63
N SER A 134 -1.85 5.43 -0.63
CA SER A 134 -3.00 5.25 0.26
C SER A 134 -2.89 6.19 1.46
N TYR A 135 -3.80 7.17 1.57
CA TYR A 135 -3.80 8.13 2.70
C TYR A 135 -3.89 7.47 4.08
N PRO A 136 -4.72 6.42 4.29
CA PRO A 136 -4.71 5.70 5.56
C PRO A 136 -3.34 5.10 5.90
N SER A 137 -2.66 4.49 4.93
CA SER A 137 -1.30 3.95 5.14
C SER A 137 -0.27 5.06 5.37
N GLN A 138 -0.37 6.19 4.65
CA GLN A 138 0.48 7.36 4.87
C GLN A 138 0.32 7.93 6.29
N SER A 139 -0.90 7.97 6.83
CA SER A 139 -1.17 8.37 8.21
C SER A 139 -0.50 7.43 9.23
N LEU A 140 -0.50 6.12 8.95
CA LEU A 140 0.17 5.12 9.80
C LEU A 140 1.69 5.21 9.71
N MET A 141 2.25 5.39 8.51
CA MET A 141 3.69 5.55 8.29
C MET A 141 4.28 6.71 9.09
N ARG A 142 3.53 7.81 9.25
CA ARG A 142 3.95 8.96 10.10
C ARG A 142 4.14 8.62 11.57
N GLN A 143 3.59 7.50 12.02
CA GLN A 143 3.64 7.05 13.41
C GLN A 143 4.74 5.99 13.65
N MET A 144 5.38 5.52 12.57
CA MET A 144 6.53 4.64 12.63
C MET A 144 7.73 5.39 13.24
N LYS A 145 8.49 4.66 14.06
CA LYS A 145 9.68 5.15 14.74
C LYS A 145 10.88 4.28 14.41
N VAL A 146 12.07 4.88 14.46
CA VAL A 146 13.32 4.13 14.27
C VAL A 146 13.37 2.97 15.28
N GLY A 147 13.73 1.78 14.79
CA GLY A 147 13.73 0.55 15.57
C GLY A 147 12.42 -0.23 15.55
N ASP A 148 11.33 0.32 15.01
CA ASP A 148 10.13 -0.47 14.74
C ASP A 148 10.41 -1.59 13.72
N ARG A 149 9.77 -2.74 13.91
CA ARG A 149 9.95 -3.91 13.04
C ARG A 149 8.76 -4.09 12.13
N VAL A 150 9.03 -4.52 10.90
CA VAL A 150 8.04 -4.59 9.84
C VAL A 150 8.16 -5.94 9.13
N LEU A 151 7.07 -6.69 9.09
CA LEU A 151 6.97 -7.87 8.22
C LEU A 151 6.70 -7.43 6.79
N VAL A 152 7.48 -7.95 5.84
CA VAL A 152 7.28 -7.69 4.41
C VAL A 152 6.38 -8.77 3.84
N LEU A 153 5.13 -8.40 3.53
CA LEU A 153 4.13 -9.26 2.91
C LEU A 153 4.20 -9.13 1.39
N HIS A 154 4.75 -10.12 0.71
CA HIS A 154 4.68 -10.23 -0.75
C HIS A 154 3.26 -10.59 -1.17
N ALA A 155 2.51 -9.60 -1.65
CA ALA A 155 1.15 -9.74 -2.13
C ALA A 155 1.15 -10.10 -3.63
N VAL A 156 1.53 -11.34 -3.91
CA VAL A 156 1.33 -11.97 -5.21
C VAL A 156 -0.08 -12.57 -5.24
N SER A 157 -0.86 -12.30 -6.28
CA SER A 157 -2.31 -12.53 -6.37
C SER A 157 -2.75 -13.92 -5.89
N ASP A 158 -1.98 -14.96 -6.20
CA ASP A 158 -2.36 -16.34 -5.93
C ASP A 158 -1.68 -16.93 -4.68
N SER A 159 -0.67 -16.25 -4.13
CA SER A 159 0.15 -16.80 -3.05
C SER A 159 0.76 -15.70 -2.16
N PRO A 160 -0.07 -14.96 -1.40
CA PRO A 160 0.46 -13.97 -0.47
C PRO A 160 1.31 -14.65 0.61
N SER A 161 2.52 -14.13 0.82
CA SER A 161 3.48 -14.73 1.76
C SER A 161 4.33 -13.67 2.45
N ILE A 162 4.75 -13.94 3.68
CA ILE A 162 5.69 -13.10 4.41
C ILE A 162 7.10 -13.51 3.99
N ALA A 163 7.85 -12.58 3.41
CA ALA A 163 9.18 -12.82 2.87
C ALA A 163 10.30 -12.57 3.90
N GLY A 164 10.00 -11.82 4.96
CA GLY A 164 10.93 -11.57 6.06
C GLY A 164 10.61 -10.30 6.85
N ILE A 165 11.64 -9.81 7.55
CA ILE A 165 11.58 -8.71 8.50
C ILE A 165 12.56 -7.62 8.07
N VAL A 166 12.08 -6.38 8.11
CA VAL A 166 12.89 -5.18 7.99
C VAL A 166 12.68 -4.29 9.22
N THR A 167 13.66 -3.47 9.55
CA THR A 167 13.58 -2.48 10.63
C THR A 167 13.49 -1.08 10.06
N ILE A 168 12.69 -0.20 10.67
CA ILE A 168 12.69 1.22 10.32
C ILE A 168 14.01 1.85 10.75
N SER A 169 14.80 2.30 9.76
CA SER A 169 16.08 2.99 9.98
C SER A 169 15.96 4.51 9.89
N ARG A 170 14.92 5.03 9.25
CA ARG A 170 14.56 6.46 9.25
C ARG A 170 13.04 6.63 9.18
N GLU A 171 12.51 7.52 10.02
CA GLU A 171 11.05 7.70 10.19
C GLU A 171 10.36 8.20 8.92
N LYS A 172 10.41 9.49 8.63
CA LYS A 172 9.69 10.11 7.52
C LYS A 172 10.60 11.04 6.73
N SER A 173 10.46 11.00 5.42
CA SER A 173 11.16 11.86 4.49
C SER A 173 10.24 12.24 3.33
N PRO A 174 10.50 13.37 2.64
CA PRO A 174 9.81 13.67 1.39
C PRO A 174 9.95 12.52 0.40
N GLU A 175 8.85 12.17 -0.27
CA GLU A 175 8.89 11.19 -1.35
C GLU A 175 9.24 11.91 -2.68
N TYR A 176 10.53 11.95 -3.01
CA TYR A 176 11.02 12.66 -4.19
C TYR A 176 10.49 12.09 -5.51
N SER A 177 10.28 10.77 -5.56
CA SER A 177 9.69 10.11 -6.72
C SER A 177 8.23 10.49 -6.99
N ALA A 178 7.56 11.18 -6.05
CA ALA A 178 6.24 11.76 -6.30
C ALA A 178 6.31 13.08 -7.09
N CYS A 179 7.45 13.78 -7.06
CA CYS A 179 7.66 15.06 -7.74
C CYS A 179 8.40 14.92 -9.09
N ASP A 180 9.07 13.79 -9.29
CA ASP A 180 9.77 13.49 -10.53
C ASP A 180 8.79 13.02 -11.62
N LYS A 181 8.77 13.72 -12.77
CA LYS A 181 7.89 13.40 -13.91
C LYS A 181 8.27 12.08 -14.58
N ASP A 182 9.52 11.65 -14.45
CA ASP A 182 10.00 10.39 -15.02
C ASP A 182 9.80 9.22 -14.05
N SER A 183 9.38 9.48 -12.83
CA SER A 183 9.06 8.43 -11.89
C SER A 183 7.71 7.77 -12.24
N PRO A 184 7.59 6.43 -12.10
CA PRO A 184 6.29 5.74 -12.18
C PRO A 184 5.29 6.20 -11.10
N TYR A 185 5.76 6.98 -10.13
CA TYR A 185 5.02 7.44 -8.97
C TYR A 185 4.70 8.92 -8.97
N TYR A 186 4.98 9.62 -10.08
CA TYR A 186 4.68 11.03 -10.26
C TYR A 186 3.22 11.37 -9.90
N ASP A 187 3.02 12.39 -9.07
CA ASP A 187 1.71 13.00 -8.82
C ASP A 187 1.82 14.50 -9.07
N ILE A 188 1.05 15.01 -10.03
CA ILE A 188 1.04 16.44 -10.40
C ILE A 188 0.64 17.36 -9.24
N ARG A 189 -0.04 16.84 -8.21
CA ARG A 189 -0.44 17.59 -7.02
C ARG A 189 0.70 17.78 -6.03
N GLN A 190 1.74 16.95 -6.12
CA GLN A 190 2.94 17.13 -5.33
C GLN A 190 3.67 18.38 -5.86
N GLY A 191 3.81 19.36 -4.96
CA GLY A 191 4.58 20.57 -5.23
C GLY A 191 6.08 20.28 -5.32
N ASN A 192 6.91 21.32 -5.18
CA ASN A 192 8.36 21.14 -5.19
C ASN A 192 8.86 20.50 -3.87
N CYS A 193 8.89 19.16 -3.81
CA CYS A 193 9.43 18.43 -2.67
C CYS A 193 10.96 18.46 -2.57
N TYR A 194 11.67 19.03 -3.54
CA TYR A 194 13.12 19.25 -3.49
C TYR A 194 13.53 20.52 -2.74
N ALA A 195 12.57 21.32 -2.28
CA ALA A 195 12.90 22.52 -1.52
C ALA A 195 13.57 22.17 -0.18
N ARG A 196 14.64 22.92 0.16
CA ARG A 196 15.46 22.65 1.37
C ARG A 196 14.68 22.74 2.69
N ASN A 197 13.59 23.51 2.72
CA ASN A 197 12.79 23.79 3.91
C ASN A 197 11.35 23.28 3.77
N VAL A 198 11.16 22.06 3.28
CA VAL A 198 9.84 21.44 3.16
C VAL A 198 9.37 20.93 4.52
N ASP A 199 8.17 21.34 4.91
CA ASP A 199 7.46 20.79 6.06
C ASP A 199 6.93 19.38 5.70
N ILE A 200 7.64 18.35 6.15
CA ILE A 200 7.36 16.93 5.85
C ILE A 200 5.95 16.53 6.31
N ASP A 201 5.42 17.18 7.36
CA ASP A 201 4.09 16.88 7.90
C ASP A 201 2.96 17.45 7.06
N LYS A 202 3.26 18.37 6.13
CA LYS A 202 2.31 18.91 5.17
C LYS A 202 2.34 18.23 3.80
N LEU A 203 3.30 17.34 3.56
CA LEU A 203 3.36 16.59 2.31
C LEU A 203 2.27 15.52 2.25
N ASP A 204 1.67 15.32 1.08
CA ASP A 204 0.65 14.28 0.89
C ASP A 204 1.25 12.87 0.99
N PHE A 205 2.47 12.70 0.47
CA PHE A 205 3.20 11.44 0.44
C PHE A 205 4.57 11.58 1.08
N ILE A 206 4.90 10.62 1.95
CA ILE A 206 6.20 10.45 2.56
C ILE A 206 6.75 9.06 2.28
N SER A 207 8.08 8.96 2.35
CA SER A 207 8.80 7.69 2.35
C SER A 207 9.34 7.40 3.74
N ILE A 208 9.26 6.13 4.14
CA ILE A 208 9.96 5.55 5.29
C ILE A 208 11.23 4.88 4.78
N HIS A 209 12.27 4.74 5.62
CA HIS A 209 13.47 4.00 5.23
C HIS A 209 13.59 2.75 6.06
N VAL A 210 13.88 1.65 5.39
CA VAL A 210 13.98 0.33 5.98
C VAL A 210 15.35 -0.28 5.74
N THR A 211 15.79 -1.10 6.67
CA THR A 211 17.01 -1.90 6.53
C THR A 211 16.66 -3.37 6.73
N LEU A 212 17.26 -4.25 5.95
CA LEU A 212 17.04 -5.69 6.07
C LEU A 212 17.47 -6.16 7.46
N GLU A 213 16.56 -6.81 8.17
CA GLU A 213 16.87 -7.41 9.46
C GLU A 213 17.03 -8.92 9.32
N ARG A 214 16.04 -9.57 8.69
CA ARG A 214 16.06 -11.01 8.44
C ARG A 214 15.25 -11.34 7.20
N LYS A 215 15.86 -12.00 6.23
CA LYS A 215 15.13 -12.64 5.13
C LYS A 215 14.77 -14.07 5.53
N PHE A 216 13.55 -14.50 5.25
CA PHE A 216 13.15 -15.89 5.48
C PHE A 216 13.67 -16.76 4.34
N ASN A 217 14.22 -17.93 4.66
CA ASN A 217 14.70 -18.88 3.64
C ASN A 217 13.54 -19.37 2.77
N SER A 218 12.42 -19.69 3.44
CA SER A 218 11.17 -20.12 2.85
C SER A 218 10.08 -19.11 3.21
N PRO A 219 9.51 -18.35 2.24
CA PRO A 219 8.46 -17.38 2.54
C PRO A 219 7.24 -18.03 3.20
N VAL A 220 6.78 -17.46 4.32
CA VAL A 220 5.66 -18.00 5.09
C VAL A 220 4.35 -17.65 4.37
N ARG A 221 3.77 -18.63 3.68
CA ARG A 221 2.49 -18.48 2.96
C ARG A 221 1.34 -18.26 3.93
N LEU A 222 0.56 -17.18 3.74
CA LEU A 222 -0.60 -16.90 4.58
C LEU A 222 -1.68 -17.99 4.52
N GLY A 223 -1.81 -18.70 3.39
CA GLY A 223 -2.72 -19.83 3.27
C GLY A 223 -2.41 -20.99 4.23
N ARG A 224 -1.16 -21.12 4.70
CA ARG A 224 -0.81 -22.11 5.74
C ARG A 224 -1.20 -21.67 7.15
N ILE A 225 -1.33 -20.36 7.36
CA ILE A 225 -1.59 -19.78 8.68
C ILE A 225 -3.07 -19.49 8.90
N ARG A 226 -3.83 -19.22 7.83
CA ARG A 226 -5.28 -19.00 7.87
C ARG A 226 -6.05 -20.33 7.89
N SER A 227 -5.76 -21.22 8.83
CA SER A 227 -6.72 -22.26 9.20
C SER A 227 -7.90 -21.62 9.93
N ALA A 228 -9.10 -22.21 9.85
CA ALA A 228 -10.30 -21.68 10.49
C ALA A 228 -10.14 -21.47 12.02
N GLU A 229 -9.24 -22.23 12.65
CA GLU A 229 -8.94 -22.15 14.07
C GLU A 229 -8.05 -20.94 14.44
N HIS A 230 -7.22 -20.47 13.50
CA HIS A 230 -6.23 -19.41 13.75
C HIS A 230 -6.54 -18.09 13.02
N GLU A 231 -7.68 -17.99 12.33
CA GLU A 231 -8.05 -16.80 11.57
C GLU A 231 -8.11 -15.53 12.44
N HIS A 232 -8.60 -15.66 13.68
CA HIS A 232 -8.72 -14.56 14.64
C HIS A 232 -7.37 -13.93 15.01
N ILE A 233 -6.27 -14.67 14.90
CA ILE A 233 -4.92 -14.15 15.17
C ILE A 233 -4.59 -13.01 14.20
N PHE A 234 -5.01 -13.13 12.94
CA PHE A 234 -4.76 -12.14 11.89
C PHE A 234 -5.77 -11.00 11.86
N ASP A 235 -6.68 -10.92 12.84
CA ASP A 235 -7.66 -9.85 12.88
C ASP A 235 -7.04 -8.47 13.01
N SER A 236 -5.84 -8.41 13.60
CA SER A 236 -5.05 -7.18 13.72
C SER A 236 -4.49 -6.67 12.37
N MET A 237 -4.33 -7.56 11.39
CA MET A 237 -3.73 -7.24 10.09
C MET A 237 -4.75 -6.62 9.13
N GLN A 238 -4.98 -5.31 9.28
CA GLN A 238 -5.91 -4.56 8.42
C GLN A 238 -5.54 -4.62 6.93
N VAL A 239 -4.26 -4.83 6.59
CA VAL A 239 -3.81 -5.04 5.19
C VAL A 239 -4.44 -6.25 4.50
N LEU A 240 -4.92 -7.24 5.26
CA LEU A 240 -5.60 -8.42 4.70
C LEU A 240 -7.11 -8.19 4.52
N LYS A 241 -7.68 -7.25 5.27
CA LYS A 241 -9.12 -6.93 5.27
C LYS A 241 -9.45 -5.81 4.28
N GLN A 242 -8.53 -4.88 4.07
CA GLN A 242 -8.74 -3.67 3.27
C GLN A 242 -7.83 -3.64 2.04
N PRO A 243 -8.37 -3.72 0.80
CA PRO A 243 -7.56 -3.81 -0.42
C PRO A 243 -6.59 -2.64 -0.64
N GLN A 244 -7.02 -1.43 -0.26
CA GLN A 244 -6.28 -0.18 -0.41
C GLN A 244 -5.22 0.04 0.70
N MET A 245 -5.20 -0.79 1.74
CA MET A 245 -4.21 -0.69 2.80
C MET A 245 -2.93 -1.38 2.38
N VAL A 246 -1.83 -0.63 2.46
CA VAL A 246 -0.48 -1.14 2.17
C VAL A 246 0.28 -1.38 3.47
N VAL A 247 0.07 -0.53 4.47
CA VAL A 247 0.68 -0.61 5.80
C VAL A 247 -0.41 -0.77 6.84
N SER A 248 -0.21 -1.68 7.80
CA SER A 248 -0.98 -1.74 9.05
C SER A 248 -0.10 -2.16 10.22
N THR A 249 -0.60 -1.97 11.43
CA THR A 249 -0.04 -2.61 12.62
C THR A 249 -0.31 -4.12 12.58
N ILE A 250 0.40 -4.85 13.43
CA ILE A 250 0.16 -6.27 13.70
C ILE A 250 0.25 -6.52 15.20
N GLY A 251 -0.64 -7.36 15.73
CA GLY A 251 -0.62 -7.79 17.12
C GLY A 251 0.55 -8.71 17.44
N GLN A 252 0.94 -8.77 18.71
CA GLN A 252 2.05 -9.61 19.17
C GLN A 252 1.80 -11.09 18.87
N ASP A 253 0.58 -11.59 19.13
CA ASP A 253 0.23 -13.00 18.90
C ASP A 253 0.40 -13.41 17.43
N ALA A 254 0.01 -12.53 16.51
CA ALA A 254 0.15 -12.76 15.07
C ALA A 254 1.60 -12.71 14.62
N TRP A 255 2.37 -11.79 15.19
CA TRP A 255 3.81 -11.72 14.96
C TRP A 255 4.49 -13.01 15.40
N ASP A 256 4.25 -13.45 16.63
CA ASP A 256 4.87 -14.63 17.22
C ASP A 256 4.47 -15.91 16.48
N ALA A 257 3.20 -16.03 16.05
CA ALA A 257 2.74 -17.15 15.22
C ALA A 257 3.49 -17.23 13.88
N ILE A 258 3.71 -16.10 13.21
CA ILE A 258 4.49 -16.06 11.95
C ILE A 258 5.94 -16.49 12.20
N LEU A 259 6.56 -16.00 13.28
CA LEU A 259 7.94 -16.36 13.62
C LEU A 259 8.07 -17.84 14.00
N ALA A 260 7.09 -18.42 14.70
CA ALA A 260 7.09 -19.82 15.05
C ALA A 260 7.02 -20.72 13.80
N ILE A 261 6.25 -20.33 12.79
CA ILE A 261 6.15 -21.06 11.52
C ILE A 261 7.44 -20.95 10.72
N ASP A 262 8.04 -19.76 10.64
CA ASP A 262 9.35 -19.56 10.02
C ASP A 262 10.44 -20.44 10.68
N ALA A 263 10.46 -20.48 12.02
CA ALA A 263 11.37 -21.34 12.78
C ALA A 263 11.13 -22.83 12.50
N ALA A 264 9.87 -23.27 12.46
CA ALA A 264 9.52 -24.65 12.13
C ALA A 264 9.93 -25.04 10.70
N GLN A 265 9.75 -24.15 9.72
CA GLN A 265 10.17 -24.35 8.34
C GLN A 265 11.70 -24.44 8.23
N SER A 266 12.41 -23.52 8.90
CA SER A 266 13.88 -23.53 8.93
C SER A 266 14.46 -24.83 9.51
N LEU A 267 13.79 -25.42 10.50
CA LEU A 267 14.18 -26.73 11.06
C LEU A 267 13.93 -27.91 10.12
N MET A 268 12.89 -27.84 9.28
CA MET A 268 12.61 -28.86 8.26
C MET A 268 13.62 -28.75 7.11
N ASP A 269 13.89 -27.54 6.64
CA ASP A 269 14.85 -27.26 5.56
C ASP A 269 16.28 -27.71 5.95
N ALA A 270 16.64 -27.61 7.24
CA ALA A 270 17.95 -28.08 7.74
C ALA A 270 18.07 -29.61 7.84
N LYS A 271 16.95 -30.36 7.80
CA LYS A 271 16.92 -31.83 7.95
C LYS A 271 16.92 -32.58 6.62
N GLU A 272 16.69 -31.92 5.49
CA GLU A 272 16.83 -32.53 4.16
C GLU A 272 18.25 -32.28 3.62
N PRO A 273 19.21 -33.21 3.82
CA PRO A 273 20.47 -33.13 3.11
C PRO A 273 20.16 -33.33 1.63
N THR A 274 20.64 -32.39 0.82
CA THR A 274 20.62 -32.46 -0.65
C THR A 274 21.29 -33.77 -1.07
N LEU A 275 20.49 -34.72 -1.57
CA LEU A 275 20.95 -35.99 -2.15
C LEU A 275 21.52 -35.75 -3.55
#